data_AF-A0A380JRY2-F1
#
_entry.id   AF-A0A380JRY2-F1
#
_cell.length_a   1.000
_cell.length_b   1.000
_cell.length_c   1.000
_cell.angle_alpha   90.00
_cell.angle_beta   90.00
_cell.angle_gamma   90.00
#
_symmetry.space_group_name_H-M   'P 1'
#
loop_
_entity.id
_entity.type
_entity.pdbx_description
1 polymer ?
#
loop_
_entity_poly.entity_id
_entity_poly.type
_entity_poly.pdbx_seq_one_letter_code
_entity_poly.pdbx_strand_id
1 'polypeptide(L)'
;MEIVHIKDIVTEPYSADDETLGKIFGYTKRQMQDRRYEMVKIPYFSKYLLEQGGRVTIDGMREYLFYRKSIEWEKDKEKYL
;
A
#
# COMPACT_ATOMS: atom_id res chain seq x y z
N MET A 1 17.49 42.27 0.88
CA MET A 1 17.16 41.39 -0.26
C MET A 1 17.25 39.98 0.28
N GLU A 2 16.12 39.36 0.60
CA GLU A 2 16.10 37.99 1.14
C GLU A 2 15.92 37.00 0.00
N ILE A 3 16.85 36.05 -0.12
CA ILE A 3 16.77 34.96 -1.08
C ILE A 3 16.02 33.83 -0.41
N VAL A 4 14.77 33.61 -0.82
CA VAL A 4 13.98 32.47 -0.36
C VAL A 4 14.43 31.23 -1.14
N HIS A 5 15.13 30.32 -0.46
CA HIS A 5 15.42 28.99 -1.00
C HIS A 5 14.22 28.08 -0.76
N ILE A 6 13.36 27.94 -1.78
CA ILE A 6 12.36 26.88 -1.82
C ILE A 6 13.11 25.61 -2.23
N LYS A 7 13.34 24.70 -1.28
CA LYS A 7 13.85 23.36 -1.57
C LYS A 7 12.75 22.64 -2.34
N ASP A 8 13.07 22.05 -3.50
CA ASP A 8 12.12 21.23 -4.24
C ASP A 8 11.65 20.07 -3.34
N ILE A 9 10.45 20.19 -2.79
CA ILE A 9 9.80 19.13 -2.04
C ILE A 9 9.13 18.24 -3.08
N VAL A 10 9.78 17.13 -3.43
CA VAL A 10 9.12 16.04 -4.13
C VAL A 10 8.27 15.31 -3.09
N THR A 11 7.03 15.73 -2.91
CA THR A 11 6.06 14.98 -2.09
C THR A 11 5.73 13.70 -2.84
N GLU A 12 6.32 12.59 -2.39
CA GLU A 12 5.88 11.26 -2.82
C GLU A 12 4.37 11.13 -2.56
N PRO A 13 3.59 10.55 -3.50
CA PRO A 13 2.16 10.40 -3.30
C PRO A 13 1.89 9.53 -2.06
N TYR A 14 1.24 10.09 -1.04
CA TYR A 14 0.93 9.37 0.22
C TYR A 14 0.17 8.06 -0.01
N SER A 15 -0.65 8.01 -1.07
CA SER A 15 -1.37 6.82 -1.51
C SER A 15 -1.38 6.71 -3.03
N ALA A 16 -1.59 5.50 -3.53
CA ALA A 16 -1.57 5.19 -4.95
C ALA A 16 -2.64 4.17 -5.32
N ASP A 17 -3.01 4.16 -6.61
CA ASP A 17 -3.82 3.11 -7.22
C ASP A 17 -2.98 1.87 -7.57
N ASP A 18 -3.65 0.78 -7.94
CA ASP A 18 -2.99 -0.50 -8.23
C ASP A 18 -1.97 -0.42 -9.38
N GLU A 19 -2.16 0.50 -10.34
CA GLU A 19 -1.23 0.67 -11.45
C GLU A 19 0.06 1.37 -10.99
N THR A 20 -0.08 2.45 -10.24
CA THR A 20 1.03 3.22 -9.69
C THR A 20 1.80 2.41 -8.65
N LEU A 21 1.09 1.69 -7.77
CA LEU A 21 1.70 0.74 -6.84
C LEU A 21 2.48 -0.36 -7.58
N GLY A 22 1.95 -0.85 -8.71
CA GLY A 22 2.63 -1.83 -9.54
C GLY A 22 3.97 -1.31 -10.06
N LYS A 23 4.02 -0.05 -10.52
CA LYS A 23 5.25 0.61 -10.98
C LYS A 23 6.26 0.81 -9.83
N ILE A 24 5.79 1.16 -8.64
CA ILE A 24 6.65 1.39 -7.46
C ILE A 24 7.25 0.09 -6.93
N PHE A 25 6.44 -0.95 -6.78
CA PHE A 25 6.84 -2.19 -6.10
C PHE A 25 7.26 -3.32 -7.06
N GLY A 26 7.22 -3.09 -8.38
CA GLY A 26 7.66 -4.07 -9.38
C GLY A 26 6.67 -5.21 -9.61
N TYR A 27 5.36 -4.92 -9.58
CA TYR A 27 4.30 -5.91 -9.79
C TYR A 27 3.33 -5.46 -10.88
N THR A 28 2.57 -6.39 -11.45
CA THR A 28 1.50 -6.03 -12.38
C THR A 28 0.35 -5.37 -11.64
N LYS A 29 -0.45 -4.56 -12.35
CA LYS A 29 -1.69 -3.99 -11.82
C LYS A 29 -2.60 -5.06 -11.21
N ARG A 30 -2.74 -6.21 -11.88
CA ARG A 30 -3.58 -7.31 -11.39
C ARG A 30 -3.08 -7.86 -10.06
N GLN A 31 -1.77 -8.08 -9.97
CA GLN A 31 -1.11 -8.52 -8.75
C GLN A 31 -1.32 -7.53 -7.58
N MET A 32 -1.30 -6.22 -7.85
CA MET A 32 -1.60 -5.21 -6.83
C MET A 32 -3.06 -5.20 -6.42
N GLN A 33 -3.96 -5.32 -7.39
CA GLN A 33 -5.39 -5.40 -7.14
C GLN A 33 -5.74 -6.60 -6.23
N ASP A 34 -5.18 -7.78 -6.52
CA ASP A 34 -5.38 -8.97 -5.70
C ASP A 34 -4.90 -8.74 -4.25
N ARG A 35 -3.71 -8.13 -4.09
CA ARG A 35 -3.15 -7.77 -2.77
C ARG A 35 -4.02 -6.77 -2.02
N ARG A 36 -4.51 -5.73 -2.70
CA ARG A 36 -5.42 -4.75 -2.11
C ARG A 36 -6.71 -5.41 -1.63
N TYR A 37 -7.28 -6.36 -2.40
CA TYR A 37 -8.45 -7.11 -1.96
C TYR A 37 -8.17 -7.99 -0.73
N GLU A 38 -6.99 -8.61 -0.65
CA GLU A 38 -6.55 -9.32 0.55
C GLU A 38 -6.46 -8.36 1.76
N MET A 39 -5.88 -7.17 1.57
CA MET A 39 -5.80 -6.14 2.61
C MET A 39 -7.18 -5.67 3.10
N VAL A 40 -8.19 -5.59 2.22
CA VAL A 40 -9.58 -5.24 2.59
C VAL A 40 -10.18 -6.27 3.55
N LYS A 41 -9.82 -7.54 3.41
CA LYS A 41 -10.35 -8.63 4.25
C LYS A 41 -9.69 -8.71 5.63
N ILE A 42 -8.47 -8.21 5.77
CA ILE A 42 -7.69 -8.31 7.01
C ILE A 42 -7.88 -7.03 7.83
N PRO A 43 -8.55 -7.08 9.01
CA PRO A 43 -8.90 -5.88 9.77
C PRO A 43 -7.72 -4.97 10.11
N TYR A 44 -6.54 -5.56 10.35
CA TYR A 44 -5.32 -4.82 10.66
C TYR A 44 -4.90 -3.84 9.55
N PHE A 45 -5.14 -4.16 8.28
CA PHE A 45 -4.75 -3.31 7.15
C PHE A 45 -5.80 -2.25 6.78
N SER A 46 -7.00 -2.29 7.38
CA SER A 46 -8.06 -1.31 7.12
C SER A 46 -7.64 0.14 7.30
N LYS A 47 -6.75 0.42 8.27
CA LYS A 47 -6.16 1.75 8.52
C LYS A 47 -5.34 2.32 7.36
N TYR A 48 -4.90 1.48 6.43
CA TYR A 48 -4.08 1.88 5.28
C TYR A 48 -4.89 2.00 3.98
N LEU A 49 -6.17 1.64 4.03
CA LEU A 49 -7.10 1.69 2.92
C LEU A 49 -7.84 3.02 2.92
N LEU A 50 -7.79 3.72 1.78
CA LEU A 50 -8.47 4.98 1.57
C LEU A 50 -9.58 4.80 0.54
N GLU A 51 -10.52 5.74 0.48
CA GLU A 51 -11.63 5.74 -0.49
C GLU A 51 -12.37 4.39 -0.54
N GLN A 52 -12.77 3.88 0.63
CA GLN A 52 -13.44 2.57 0.77
C GLN A 52 -12.62 1.38 0.22
N GLY A 53 -11.29 1.46 0.27
CA GLY A 53 -10.40 0.44 -0.30
C GLY A 53 -10.09 0.66 -1.78
N GLY A 54 -10.46 1.80 -2.35
CA GLY A 54 -10.08 2.23 -3.69
C GLY A 54 -8.58 2.48 -3.84
N ARG A 55 -7.93 3.00 -2.80
CA ARG A 55 -6.50 3.35 -2.77
C ARG A 55 -5.83 2.78 -1.53
N VAL A 56 -4.51 2.61 -1.61
CA VAL A 56 -3.68 2.16 -0.48
C VAL A 56 -2.54 3.14 -0.26
N THR A 57 -2.23 3.45 1.00
CA THR A 57 -1.01 4.17 1.34
C THR A 57 0.23 3.39 0.90
N ILE A 58 1.29 4.08 0.45
CA ILE A 58 2.53 3.39 0.03
C ILE A 58 3.11 2.57 1.20
N ASP A 59 3.15 3.16 2.40
CA ASP A 59 3.66 2.49 3.59
C ASP A 59 2.82 1.28 3.98
N GLY A 60 1.48 1.38 3.89
CA GLY A 60 0.60 0.25 4.15
C GLY A 60 0.80 -0.91 3.16
N MET A 61 1.01 -0.61 1.87
CA MET A 61 1.34 -1.66 0.89
C MET A 61 2.71 -2.28 1.16
N ARG A 62 3.71 -1.47 1.52
CA ARG A 62 5.03 -1.98 1.92
C ARG A 62 4.92 -2.91 3.13
N GLU A 63 4.22 -2.48 4.17
CA GLU A 63 3.97 -3.27 5.39
C GLU A 63 3.25 -4.57 5.06
N TYR A 64 2.24 -4.53 4.18
CA TYR A 64 1.54 -5.72 3.71
C TYR A 64 2.47 -6.72 3.02
N LEU A 65 3.37 -6.25 2.14
CA LEU A 65 4.32 -7.12 1.45
C LEU A 65 5.32 -7.78 2.40
N PHE A 66 5.72 -7.10 3.49
CA PHE A 66 6.52 -7.70 4.55
C PHE A 66 5.72 -8.71 5.35
N TYR A 67 4.50 -8.35 5.75
CA TYR A 67 3.59 -9.22 6.50
C TYR A 67 3.28 -10.51 5.74
N ARG A 68 3.13 -10.50 4.41
CA ARG A 68 2.96 -11.72 3.60
C ARG A 68 4.10 -12.74 3.70
N LYS A 69 5.26 -12.36 4.25
CA LYS A 69 6.40 -13.26 4.50
C LYS A 69 6.48 -13.72 5.96
N SER A 70 5.53 -13.31 6.79
CA SER A 70 5.48 -13.61 8.22
C SER A 70 4.75 -14.93 8.51
N ILE A 71 4.89 -15.44 9.73
CA ILE A 71 4.16 -16.64 10.18
C ILE A 71 2.69 -16.28 10.44
N GLU A 72 2.42 -15.05 10.85
CA GLU A 72 1.09 -14.49 11.08
C GLU A 72 0.25 -14.53 9.80
N TRP A 73 0.87 -14.28 8.64
CA TRP A 73 0.20 -14.39 7.35
C TRP A 73 -0.39 -15.77 7.09
N GLU A 74 0.34 -16.86 7.36
CA GLU A 74 -0.18 -18.21 7.12
C GLU A 74 -1.42 -18.49 7.99
N LYS A 75 -1.43 -18.01 9.24
CA LYS A 75 -2.59 -18.13 10.14
C LYS A 75 -3.78 -17.29 9.68
N ASP A 76 -3.53 -16.04 9.31
CA ASP A 76 -4.57 -15.11 8.93
C ASP A 76 -5.13 -15.40 7.53
N LYS A 77 -4.34 -16.02 6.65
CA LYS A 77 -4.79 -16.50 5.34
C LYS A 77 -5.88 -17.56 5.48
N GLU A 78 -5.73 -18.53 6.38
CA GLU A 78 -6.78 -19.53 6.64
C GLU A 78 -8.05 -18.91 7.24
N LYS A 79 -7.91 -17.80 7.96
CA LYS A 79 -8.99 -17.18 8.70
C LYS A 79 -9.79 -16.16 7.88
N TYR A 80 -9.12 -15.42 7.00
CA TYR A 80 -9.70 -14.23 6.35
C TYR A 80 -9.74 -14.30 4.81
N LEU A 81 -8.95 -15.17 4.15
CA LEU A 81 -8.75 -15.13 2.69
C LEU A 81 -9.41 -16.28 1.96
#